data_AF-A0A5C8FHQ2-F1
#
_entry.id   AF-A0A5C8FHQ2-F1
#
_cell.length_a   1.000
_cell.length_b   1.000
_cell.length_c   1.000
_cell.angle_alpha   90.00
_cell.angle_beta   90.00
_cell.angle_gamma   90.00
#
_symmetry.space_group_name_H-M   'P 1'
#
loop_
_entity.id
_entity.type
_entity.pdbx_description
1 polymer ?
#
loop_
_entity_poly.entity_id
_entity_poly.type
_entity_poly.pdbx_seq_one_letter_code
_entity_poly.pdbx_strand_id
1 'polypeptide(L)'
;MEHSGAITIFGIISVFIAALIFYVLAIFLGLLFKNRNVKAEEEISKAIEESKTKEEDLLDDTELIAVITASISAYAGGNKFVIKSIRESKTPIWGMIDRLGDNI
;
A
#
# COMPACT_ATOMS: atom_id res chain seq x y z
N MET A 1 10.61 -34.08 -35.37
CA MET A 1 10.68 -32.64 -35.00
C MET A 1 9.36 -31.90 -35.21
N GLU A 2 8.47 -32.39 -36.08
CA GLU A 2 7.21 -31.69 -36.43
C GLU A 2 6.17 -31.61 -35.29
N HIS A 3 6.10 -32.61 -34.42
CA HIS A 3 5.13 -32.63 -33.33
C HIS A 3 5.43 -31.64 -32.20
N SER A 4 6.71 -31.36 -31.92
CA SER A 4 7.09 -30.42 -30.84
C SER A 4 6.71 -28.98 -31.17
N GLY A 5 6.83 -28.57 -32.44
CA GLY A 5 6.44 -27.22 -32.87
C GLY A 5 4.93 -26.99 -32.76
N ALA A 6 4.12 -28.00 -33.08
CA ALA A 6 2.67 -27.91 -32.95
C ALA A 6 2.25 -27.68 -31.49
N ILE A 7 2.83 -28.42 -30.54
CA ILE A 7 2.51 -28.31 -29.12
C ILE A 7 2.81 -26.90 -28.59
N THR A 8 3.93 -26.30 -28.98
CA THR A 8 4.29 -24.92 -28.58
C THR A 8 3.29 -23.90 -29.13
N ILE A 9 2.89 -24.03 -30.40
CA ILE A 9 1.91 -23.14 -31.04
C ILE A 9 0.55 -23.25 -30.33
N PHE A 10 0.10 -24.48 -30.05
CA PHE A 10 -1.13 -24.71 -29.29
C PHE A 10 -1.04 -24.15 -27.86
N GLY A 11 0.12 -24.26 -27.20
CA GLY A 11 0.35 -23.67 -25.88
C GLY A 11 0.22 -22.15 -25.89
N ILE A 12 0.83 -21.48 -26.86
CA ILE A 12 0.75 -20.02 -27.01
C ILE A 12 -0.71 -19.59 -27.25
N ILE A 13 -1.40 -20.24 -28.18
CA ILE A 13 -2.81 -19.94 -28.48
C ILE A 13 -3.70 -20.17 -27.26
N SER A 14 -3.47 -21.26 -26.50
CA SER A 14 -4.22 -21.58 -25.28
C SER A 14 -4.09 -20.49 -24.21
N VAL A 15 -2.88 -19.93 -24.02
CA VAL A 15 -2.66 -18.85 -23.05
C VAL A 15 -3.45 -17.59 -23.44
N PHE A 16 -3.48 -17.22 -24.72
CA PHE A 16 -4.28 -16.08 -25.19
C PHE A 16 -5.78 -16.30 -25.00
N ILE A 17 -6.28 -17.51 -25.25
CA ILE A 17 -7.69 -17.86 -25.04
C ILE A 17 -8.03 -17.78 -23.54
N ALA A 18 -7.19 -18.35 -22.67
CA ALA A 18 -7.39 -18.29 -21.22
C ALA A 18 -7.38 -16.84 -20.72
N ALA A 19 -6.42 -16.02 -21.16
CA ALA A 19 -6.34 -14.61 -20.81
C ALA A 19 -7.59 -13.83 -21.26
N LEU A 20 -8.12 -14.12 -22.46
CA LEU A 20 -9.34 -13.50 -22.97
C LEU A 20 -10.56 -13.85 -22.09
N ILE A 21 -10.67 -15.10 -21.65
CA ILE A 21 -11.74 -15.53 -20.75
C ILE A 21 -11.64 -14.79 -19.41
N PHE A 22 -10.45 -14.71 -18.81
CA PHE A 22 -10.24 -13.97 -17.56
C PHE A 22 -10.55 -12.47 -17.72
N TYR A 23 -10.19 -11.86 -18.85
CA TYR A 23 -10.49 -10.47 -19.13
C TYR A 23 -12.00 -10.22 -19.19
N VAL A 24 -12.75 -11.07 -19.88
CA VAL A 24 -14.21 -10.98 -19.94
C VAL A 24 -14.84 -11.15 -18.55
N LEU A 25 -14.39 -12.15 -17.78
CA LEU A 25 -14.85 -12.36 -16.40
C LEU A 25 -14.57 -11.16 -15.50
N ALA A 26 -13.40 -10.51 -15.63
CA ALA A 26 -13.04 -9.32 -14.87
C ALA A 26 -13.97 -8.13 -15.18
N ILE A 27 -14.37 -7.95 -16.45
CA ILE A 27 -15.34 -6.92 -16.85
C ILE A 27 -16.72 -7.21 -16.24
N PHE A 28 -17.19 -8.45 -16.32
CA PHE A 28 -18.47 -8.85 -15.72
C PHE A 28 -18.47 -8.64 -14.21
N LEU A 29 -17.36 -8.99 -13.54
CA LEU A 29 -17.19 -8.75 -12.11
C LEU A 29 -17.18 -7.25 -11.81
N GLY A 30 -16.44 -6.45 -12.58
CA GLY A 30 -16.42 -4.99 -12.45
C GLY A 30 -17.80 -4.36 -12.61
N LEU A 31 -18.61 -4.83 -13.56
CA LEU A 31 -20.00 -4.37 -13.74
C LEU A 31 -20.91 -4.79 -12.59
N LEU A 32 -20.77 -6.02 -12.07
CA LEU A 32 -21.55 -6.51 -10.95
C LEU A 32 -21.23 -5.77 -9.63
N PHE A 33 -19.96 -5.40 -9.43
CA PHE A 33 -19.51 -4.63 -8.28
C PHE A 33 -19.71 -3.13 -8.43
N LYS A 34 -19.78 -2.57 -9.65
CA LYS A 34 -20.08 -1.15 -9.88
C LYS A 34 -21.40 -0.72 -9.26
N ASN A 35 -22.41 -1.60 -9.26
CA ASN A 35 -23.72 -1.29 -8.67
C ASN A 35 -23.76 -1.35 -7.13
N ARG A 36 -22.69 -1.87 -6.48
CA ARG A 36 -22.58 -1.95 -5.00
C ARG A 36 -21.77 -0.79 -4.42
N ASN A 37 -20.89 -0.17 -5.22
CA ASN A 37 -20.02 0.91 -4.76
C ASN A 37 -20.68 2.30 -4.78
N VAL A 38 -21.69 2.56 -5.62
CA VAL A 38 -22.34 3.89 -5.66
C VAL A 38 -23.10 4.22 -4.38
N LYS A 39 -23.72 3.23 -3.71
CA LYS A 39 -24.37 3.46 -2.41
C LYS A 39 -23.38 3.52 -1.24
N ALA A 40 -22.24 2.84 -1.34
CA ALA A 40 -21.20 2.89 -0.31
C ALA A 40 -20.39 4.20 -0.39
N GLU A 41 -20.19 4.75 -1.59
CA GLU A 41 -19.35 5.94 -1.80
C GLU A 41 -20.04 7.24 -1.36
N GLU A 42 -21.37 7.36 -1.48
CA GLU A 42 -22.13 8.50 -0.92
C GLU A 42 -22.19 8.48 0.61
N GLU A 43 -22.29 7.31 1.24
CA GLU A 43 -22.27 7.17 2.71
C GLU A 43 -20.86 7.38 3.27
N ILE A 44 -19.82 6.92 2.57
CA ILE A 44 -18.43 7.16 2.91
C ILE A 44 -18.06 8.65 2.73
N SER A 45 -18.55 9.33 1.68
CA SER A 45 -18.29 10.76 1.48
C SER A 45 -18.90 11.63 2.58
N LYS A 46 -20.11 11.31 3.06
CA LYS A 46 -20.72 12.00 4.20
C LYS A 46 -20.03 11.69 5.52
N ALA A 47 -19.61 10.43 5.74
CA ALA A 47 -18.83 10.06 6.91
C ALA A 47 -17.45 10.73 6.92
N ILE A 48 -16.83 10.97 5.76
CA ILE A 48 -15.55 11.67 5.63
C ILE A 48 -15.71 13.18 5.89
N GLU A 49 -16.79 13.83 5.44
CA GLU A 49 -17.05 15.24 5.75
C GLU A 49 -17.37 15.47 7.24
N GLU A 50 -18.13 14.56 7.86
CA GLU A 50 -18.45 14.62 9.29
C GLU A 50 -17.22 14.27 10.15
N SER A 51 -16.35 13.36 9.68
CA SER A 51 -15.06 13.06 10.29
C SER A 51 -14.07 14.22 10.19
N LYS A 52 -14.12 15.05 9.14
CA LYS A 52 -13.21 16.19 8.97
C LYS A 52 -13.54 17.37 9.87
N THR A 53 -14.74 17.37 10.48
CA THR A 53 -15.22 18.43 11.37
C THR A 53 -14.95 18.11 12.85
N LYS A 54 -14.42 16.92 13.17
CA LYS A 54 -13.90 16.63 14.51
C LYS A 54 -12.44 17.05 14.63
N GLU A 55 -12.22 18.22 15.22
CA GLU A 55 -11.00 18.53 15.93
C GLU A 55 -10.88 17.63 17.19
N GLU A 56 -10.52 16.36 17.03
CA GLU A 56 -10.17 15.39 18.10
C GLU A 56 -9.16 14.40 17.44
N ASP A 57 -7.94 14.13 17.91
CA ASP A 57 -7.28 14.40 19.17
C ASP A 57 -5.77 14.17 18.97
N LEU A 58 -4.89 15.08 19.42
CA LEU A 58 -3.42 14.92 19.43
C LEU A 58 -2.97 13.90 20.51
N LEU A 59 -3.76 12.87 20.78
CA LEU A 59 -3.82 12.24 22.10
C LEU A 59 -3.48 10.74 22.12
N ASP A 60 -3.23 10.07 21.00
CA ASP A 60 -2.75 8.68 21.03
C ASP A 60 -1.86 8.26 19.85
N ASP A 61 -0.57 8.61 19.91
CA ASP A 61 0.46 8.14 18.97
C ASP A 61 0.90 6.67 19.24
N THR A 62 0.09 5.86 19.95
CA THR A 62 0.45 4.49 20.35
C THR A 62 0.80 3.59 19.16
N GLU A 63 0.04 3.68 18.07
CA GLU A 63 0.32 2.88 16.86
C GLU A 63 1.67 3.24 16.23
N LEU A 64 1.99 4.54 16.17
CA LEU A 64 3.26 5.04 15.63
C LEU A 64 4.44 4.58 16.50
N ILE A 65 4.30 4.69 17.83
CA ILE A 65 5.29 4.23 18.80
C ILE A 65 5.50 2.72 18.66
N ALA A 66 4.43 1.93 18.49
CA ALA A 66 4.50 0.48 18.36
C ALA A 66 5.28 0.05 17.10
N VAL A 67 5.00 0.66 15.94
CA VAL A 67 5.69 0.35 14.68
C VAL A 67 7.17 0.74 14.73
N ILE A 68 7.50 1.91 15.27
CA ILE A 68 8.89 2.37 15.42
C ILE A 68 9.64 1.45 16.39
N THR A 69 9.04 1.10 17.53
CA THR A 69 9.63 0.19 18.52
C THR A 69 9.89 -1.18 17.91
N ALA A 70 8.90 -1.77 17.24
CA ALA A 70 9.07 -3.07 16.58
C ALA A 70 10.22 -3.04 15.56
N SER A 71 10.31 -1.98 14.76
CA SER A 71 11.35 -1.81 13.74
C SER A 71 12.76 -1.70 14.36
N ILE A 72 12.92 -0.89 15.40
CA ILE A 72 14.21 -0.75 16.11
C ILE A 72 14.57 -2.04 16.83
N SER A 73 13.63 -2.70 17.49
CA SER A 73 13.86 -3.97 18.18
C SER A 73 14.30 -5.07 17.21
N ALA A 74 13.69 -5.15 16.03
CA ALA A 74 14.09 -6.09 14.99
C ALA A 74 15.51 -5.80 14.47
N TYR A 75 15.86 -4.53 14.28
CA TYR A 75 17.18 -4.12 13.81
C TYR A 75 18.28 -4.31 14.87
N ALA A 76 18.04 -3.85 16.10
CA ALA A 76 19.01 -3.87 17.19
C ALA A 76 19.06 -5.22 17.94
N GLY A 77 18.15 -6.15 17.63
CA GLY A 77 18.07 -7.46 18.27
C GLY A 77 17.68 -7.41 19.75
N GLY A 78 17.00 -6.35 20.20
CA GLY A 78 16.61 -6.20 21.60
C GLY A 78 15.78 -4.97 21.93
N ASN A 79 15.12 -5.00 23.09
CA ASN A 79 14.13 -4.00 23.52
C ASN A 79 14.70 -2.98 24.53
N LYS A 80 16.02 -2.75 24.53
CA LYS A 80 16.72 -1.91 25.52
C LYS A 80 16.82 -0.45 25.09
N PHE A 81 15.71 0.16 24.69
CA PHE A 81 15.66 1.58 24.36
C PHE A 81 14.33 2.18 24.85
N VAL A 82 14.36 3.47 25.16
CA VAL A 82 13.18 4.22 25.62
C VAL A 82 12.99 5.39 24.67
N ILE A 83 11.82 5.47 24.05
CA ILE A 83 11.44 6.59 23.19
C ILE A 83 11.01 7.74 24.11
N LYS A 84 11.72 8.86 24.07
CA LYS A 84 11.40 10.05 24.89
C LYS A 84 10.46 11.03 24.20
N SER A 85 10.61 11.20 22.89
CA SER A 85 9.78 12.11 22.10
C SER A 85 9.86 11.73 20.62
N ILE A 86 8.73 11.80 19.93
CA ILE A 86 8.65 11.73 18.47
C ILE A 86 8.23 13.11 17.99
N ARG A 87 8.97 13.67 17.02
CA ARG A 87 8.68 14.96 16.43
C ARG A 87 8.91 14.86 14.93
N GLU A 88 7.98 15.39 14.16
CA GLU A 88 8.18 15.57 12.73
C GLU A 88 9.27 16.63 12.50
N SER A 89 10.22 16.34 11.61
CA SER A 89 11.26 17.29 11.20
C SER A 89 11.11 17.61 9.72
N LYS A 90 11.07 18.90 9.39
CA LYS A 90 11.06 19.37 7.99
C LYS A 90 12.36 19.04 7.25
N THR A 91 13.45 18.86 8.00
CA THR A 91 14.78 18.54 7.46
C THR A 91 15.29 17.30 8.19
N PRO A 92 15.10 16.09 7.64
CA PRO A 92 15.56 14.88 8.29
C PRO A 92 17.09 14.85 8.31
N ILE A 93 17.65 14.23 9.36
CA ILE A 93 19.11 14.23 9.61
C ILE A 93 19.87 13.58 8.44
N TRP A 94 19.35 12.51 7.86
CA TRP A 94 19.96 11.88 6.67
C TRP A 94 20.00 12.82 5.46
N GLY A 95 18.94 13.61 5.25
CA GLY A 95 18.90 14.62 4.18
C GLY A 95 19.81 15.82 4.46
N MET A 96 20.10 16.12 5.72
CA MET A 96 21.10 17.14 6.07
C MET A 96 22.53 16.63 5.88
N ILE A 97 22.81 15.37 6.23
CA ILE A 97 24.13 14.74 6.06
C ILE A 97 24.51 14.70 4.58
N ASP A 98 23.59 14.31 3.70
CA ASP A 98 23.79 14.26 2.25
C ASP A 98 24.25 15.63 1.71
N ARG A 99 23.55 16.70 2.08
CA ARG A 99 23.85 18.09 1.67
C ARG A 99 25.19 18.62 2.20
N LEU A 100 25.65 18.11 3.34
CA LEU A 100 26.93 18.49 3.93
C LEU A 100 28.09 17.69 3.33
N GLY A 101 27.86 16.43 2.97
CA GLY A 101 28.82 15.58 2.27
C GLY A 101 29.14 16.08 0.86
N ASP A 102 28.17 16.66 0.17
CA ASP A 102 28.35 17.26 -1.16
C ASP A 102 29.16 18.59 -1.15
N ASN A 103 29.43 19.17 0.03
CA ASN A 103 30.16 20.44 0.18
C ASN A 103 31.58 20.27 0.77
N ILE A 104 32.13 19.05 0.77
CA ILE A 104 33.52 18.75 1.17
C ILE A 104 34.28 18.12 0.01
#